data_AF-A0A0B1RPP1-F1
#
_entry.id   AF-A0A0B1RPP1-F1
#
_cell.length_a   1.000
_cell.length_b   1.000
_cell.length_c   1.000
_cell.angle_alpha   90.00
_cell.angle_beta   90.00
_cell.angle_gamma   90.00
#
_symmetry.space_group_name_H-M   'P 1'
#
loop_
_entity.id
_entity.type
_entity.pdbx_description
1 polymer ?
#
loop_
_entity_poly.entity_id
_entity_poly.type
_entity_poly.pdbx_seq_one_letter_code
_entity_poly.pdbx_strand_id
1 'polypeptide(L)'
;MEFCDLIFSSLDYQINIAHKKLIKGSRIKWGDAHERAFQFNLGNAEFSCGAKLDEVSWRNWDQNEAVNQFAGAHALLPDGCGELIEKLAEGTDVRFEHEVNSIEWPRTRKSVTVTCQNGKRFTADKVLITVPLAVLQKHRIKFNPKLPDKKLKAMKYIGAGLIEKVAVRFKRCFWNSLLKKDGTLDYFSNAPQKSSERGLFNMFYDFSKRVRLLAQRRKILTI
;
A
#
# COMPACT_ATOMS: atom_id res chain seq x y z
N MET A 1 -27.35 -23.01 3.54
CA MET A 1 -26.44 -21.87 3.31
C MET A 1 -27.26 -20.85 2.55
N GLU A 2 -27.76 -19.83 3.25
CA GLU A 2 -28.55 -18.78 2.61
C GLU A 2 -27.66 -17.94 1.69
N PHE A 3 -28.25 -17.42 0.62
CA PHE A 3 -27.56 -16.59 -0.39
C PHE A 3 -26.89 -15.33 0.21
N CYS A 4 -27.34 -14.89 1.39
CA CYS A 4 -26.77 -13.78 2.16
C CYS A 4 -25.38 -14.10 2.75
N ASP A 5 -25.09 -15.34 3.14
CA ASP A 5 -23.79 -15.71 3.75
C ASP A 5 -22.63 -15.64 2.74
N LEU A 6 -22.93 -15.87 1.45
CA LEU A 6 -21.97 -15.74 0.34
C LEU A 6 -21.63 -14.29 -0.01
N ILE A 7 -22.47 -13.32 0.39
CA ILE A 7 -22.24 -11.90 0.10
C ILE A 7 -21.25 -11.30 1.12
N PHE A 8 -21.19 -11.84 2.34
CA PHE A 8 -20.33 -11.36 3.42
C PHE A 8 -19.10 -12.24 3.71
N SER A 9 -18.94 -13.36 3.01
CA SER A 9 -17.75 -14.20 3.17
C SER A 9 -16.49 -13.49 2.69
N SER A 10 -15.38 -13.68 3.39
CA SER A 10 -14.11 -13.08 3.03
C SER A 10 -13.45 -13.70 1.79
N LEU A 11 -12.49 -13.00 1.20
CA LEU A 11 -11.70 -13.52 0.08
C LEU A 11 -10.95 -14.81 0.47
N ASP A 12 -10.37 -14.85 1.68
CA ASP A 12 -9.68 -16.05 2.19
C ASP A 12 -10.61 -17.28 2.24
N TYR A 13 -11.84 -17.11 2.72
CA TYR A 13 -12.81 -18.19 2.83
C TYR A 13 -13.17 -18.77 1.45
N GLN A 14 -13.47 -17.91 0.48
CA GLN A 14 -13.85 -18.34 -0.87
C GLN A 14 -12.69 -19.04 -1.59
N ILE A 15 -11.48 -18.49 -1.49
CA ILE A 15 -10.27 -19.10 -2.04
C ILE A 15 -10.06 -20.50 -1.47
N ASN A 16 -10.18 -20.69 -0.15
CA ASN A 16 -9.98 -21.98 0.49
C ASN A 16 -11.02 -23.04 0.08
N ILE A 17 -12.28 -22.63 -0.17
CA ILE A 17 -13.30 -23.54 -0.73
C ILE A 17 -12.92 -23.97 -2.15
N ALA A 18 -12.60 -23.01 -3.01
CA ALA A 18 -12.23 -23.27 -4.40
C ALA A 18 -11.00 -24.18 -4.48
N HIS A 19 -9.98 -23.88 -3.67
CA HIS A 19 -8.75 -24.63 -3.57
C HIS A 19 -8.99 -26.11 -3.21
N LYS A 20 -9.75 -26.38 -2.15
CA LYS A 20 -10.10 -27.75 -1.73
C LYS A 20 -10.85 -28.52 -2.81
N LYS A 21 -11.80 -27.87 -3.49
CA LYS A 21 -12.54 -28.47 -4.61
C LYS A 21 -11.63 -28.79 -5.79
N LEU A 22 -10.72 -27.88 -6.14
CA LEU A 22 -9.78 -28.04 -7.24
C LEU A 22 -8.78 -29.17 -6.98
N ILE A 23 -8.19 -29.26 -5.78
CA ILE A 23 -7.31 -30.39 -5.43
C ILE A 23 -8.06 -31.71 -5.58
N LYS A 24 -9.25 -31.81 -4.97
CA LYS A 24 -10.06 -33.04 -5.01
C LYS A 24 -10.43 -33.45 -6.45
N GLY A 25 -10.71 -32.49 -7.33
CA GLY A 25 -11.07 -32.74 -8.72
C GLY A 25 -9.90 -33.00 -9.67
N SER A 26 -8.72 -32.42 -9.40
CA SER A 26 -7.58 -32.41 -10.32
C SER A 26 -6.82 -33.72 -10.44
N ARG A 27 -6.99 -34.66 -9.49
CA ARG A 27 -6.18 -35.90 -9.36
C ARG A 27 -4.66 -35.65 -9.27
N ILE A 28 -4.23 -34.41 -9.02
CA ILE A 28 -2.82 -34.05 -8.82
C ILE A 28 -2.40 -34.45 -7.41
N LYS A 29 -1.19 -34.99 -7.26
CA LYS A 29 -0.57 -35.21 -5.95
C LYS A 29 -0.20 -33.85 -5.34
N TRP A 30 -1.07 -33.33 -4.47
CA TRP A 30 -0.80 -32.12 -3.71
C TRP A 30 0.09 -32.46 -2.51
N GLY A 31 1.27 -31.84 -2.45
CA GLY A 31 2.27 -32.08 -1.41
C GLY A 31 2.75 -30.76 -0.80
N ASP A 32 3.63 -30.85 0.21
CA ASP A 32 4.12 -29.69 0.97
C ASP A 32 4.61 -28.53 0.09
N ALA A 33 5.43 -28.83 -0.94
CA ALA A 33 5.94 -27.80 -1.84
C ALA A 33 4.84 -27.05 -2.60
N HIS A 34 3.77 -27.75 -3.01
CA HIS A 34 2.62 -27.13 -3.68
C HIS A 34 1.81 -26.27 -2.70
N GLU A 35 1.59 -26.76 -1.48
CA GLU A 35 0.89 -26.01 -0.44
C GLU A 35 1.62 -24.72 -0.09
N ARG A 36 2.94 -24.79 0.10
CA ARG A 36 3.76 -23.61 0.41
C ARG A 36 3.79 -22.61 -0.75
N ALA A 37 3.84 -23.07 -1.99
CA ALA A 37 3.71 -22.21 -3.15
C ALA A 37 2.33 -21.54 -3.23
N PHE A 38 1.26 -22.27 -2.90
CA PHE A 38 -0.09 -21.70 -2.80
C PHE A 38 -0.17 -20.63 -1.70
N GLN A 39 0.30 -20.93 -0.49
CA GLN A 39 0.32 -19.96 0.61
C GLN A 39 1.19 -18.74 0.30
N PHE A 40 2.31 -18.90 -0.43
CA PHE A 40 3.10 -17.77 -0.93
C PHE A 40 2.27 -16.85 -1.83
N ASN A 41 1.50 -17.39 -2.77
CA ASN A 41 0.65 -16.59 -3.65
C ASN A 41 -0.45 -15.86 -2.86
N LEU A 42 -1.03 -16.49 -1.85
CA LEU A 42 -1.97 -15.82 -0.95
C LEU A 42 -1.30 -14.69 -0.17
N GLY A 43 -0.08 -14.91 0.35
CA GLY A 43 0.71 -13.85 0.99
C GLY A 43 1.06 -12.70 0.04
N ASN A 44 1.27 -12.98 -1.25
CA ASN A 44 1.49 -11.94 -2.25
C ASN A 44 0.21 -11.14 -2.54
N ALA A 45 -0.96 -11.78 -2.52
CA ALA A 45 -2.24 -11.08 -2.59
C ALA A 45 -2.49 -10.21 -1.34
N GLU A 46 -2.16 -10.70 -0.13
CA GLU A 46 -2.20 -9.90 1.10
C GLU A 46 -1.29 -8.67 1.00
N PHE A 47 -0.08 -8.85 0.45
CA PHE A 47 0.86 -7.76 0.19
C PHE A 47 0.29 -6.71 -0.77
N SER A 48 -0.33 -7.13 -1.88
CA SER A 48 -0.95 -6.21 -2.85
C SER A 48 -2.12 -5.43 -2.26
N CYS A 49 -2.95 -6.08 -1.45
CA CYS A 49 -4.08 -5.44 -0.77
C CYS A 49 -3.66 -4.62 0.47
N GLY A 50 -2.47 -4.87 1.02
CA GLY A 50 -2.04 -4.34 2.30
C GLY A 50 -2.92 -4.80 3.47
N ALA A 51 -3.56 -5.96 3.37
CA ALA A 51 -4.50 -6.45 4.36
C ALA A 51 -4.54 -7.98 4.34
N LYS A 52 -5.01 -8.58 5.43
CA LYS A 52 -5.30 -10.01 5.46
C LYS A 52 -6.50 -10.30 4.56
N LEU A 53 -6.48 -11.45 3.86
CA LEU A 53 -7.54 -11.79 2.90
C LEU A 53 -8.91 -12.01 3.57
N ASP A 54 -8.96 -12.15 4.89
CA ASP A 54 -10.20 -12.17 5.67
C ASP A 54 -10.88 -10.78 5.77
N GLU A 55 -10.10 -9.71 5.65
CA GLU A 55 -10.56 -8.31 5.67
C GLU A 55 -10.86 -7.75 4.26
N VAL A 56 -10.51 -8.50 3.21
CA VAL A 56 -10.66 -8.07 1.81
C VAL A 56 -11.97 -8.59 1.22
N SER A 57 -12.69 -7.71 0.52
CA SER A 57 -13.93 -8.06 -0.17
C SER A 57 -13.67 -9.05 -1.30
N TRP A 58 -14.26 -10.25 -1.24
CA TRP A 58 -14.11 -11.22 -2.32
C TRP A 58 -14.63 -10.72 -3.68
N ARG A 59 -15.64 -9.84 -3.67
CA ARG A 59 -16.32 -9.34 -4.87
C ARG A 59 -15.61 -8.19 -5.56
N ASN A 60 -14.90 -7.37 -4.80
CA ASN A 60 -14.45 -6.05 -5.26
C ASN A 60 -12.95 -5.83 -5.02
N TRP A 61 -12.19 -6.86 -4.69
CA TRP A 61 -10.75 -6.73 -4.41
C TRP A 61 -9.96 -6.18 -5.61
N ASP A 62 -10.44 -6.47 -6.83
CA ASP A 62 -9.88 -6.10 -8.13
C ASP A 62 -10.79 -5.14 -8.92
N GLN A 63 -11.71 -4.43 -8.25
CA GLN A 63 -12.71 -3.58 -8.92
C GLN A 63 -12.10 -2.51 -9.84
N ASN A 64 -10.85 -2.11 -9.61
CA ASN A 64 -10.14 -1.16 -10.46
C ASN A 64 -9.85 -1.73 -11.86
N GLU A 65 -9.73 -3.05 -12.01
CA GLU A 65 -9.51 -3.70 -13.31
C GLU A 65 -10.71 -3.61 -14.26
N ALA A 66 -11.86 -3.13 -13.78
CA ALA A 66 -13.00 -2.79 -14.63
C ALA A 66 -12.73 -1.59 -15.57
N VAL A 67 -11.65 -0.84 -15.34
CA VAL A 67 -11.18 0.25 -16.20
C VAL A 67 -9.74 0.02 -16.65
N ASN A 68 -9.34 0.66 -17.75
CA ASN A 68 -8.00 0.52 -18.31
C ASN A 68 -6.91 0.85 -17.28
N GLN A 69 -5.99 -0.09 -17.07
CA GLN A 69 -4.82 0.08 -16.22
C GLN A 69 -3.62 0.60 -17.02
N PHE A 70 -2.59 1.07 -16.32
CA PHE A 70 -1.32 1.45 -16.95
C PHE A 70 -0.64 0.22 -17.56
N ALA A 71 -0.37 0.27 -18.86
CA ALA A 71 0.39 -0.75 -19.57
C ALA A 71 1.90 -0.52 -19.42
N GLY A 72 2.70 -1.50 -19.85
CA GLY A 72 4.16 -1.43 -19.86
C GLY A 72 4.82 -2.13 -18.68
N ALA A 73 6.14 -2.00 -18.57
CA ALA A 73 6.93 -2.66 -17.53
C ALA A 73 6.80 -1.96 -16.17
N HIS A 74 6.76 -2.74 -15.10
CA HIS A 74 6.93 -2.22 -13.75
C HIS A 74 8.38 -1.79 -13.56
N ALA A 75 8.57 -0.53 -13.16
CA ALA A 75 9.89 0.04 -12.94
C ALA A 75 10.07 0.43 -11.48
N LEU A 76 11.32 0.31 -11.02
CA LEU A 76 11.72 0.72 -9.70
C LEU A 76 12.46 2.06 -9.80
N LEU A 77 12.00 3.09 -9.10
CA LEU A 77 12.68 4.39 -9.09
C LEU A 77 14.02 4.28 -8.33
N PRO A 78 15.18 4.43 -9.00
CA PRO A 78 16.51 4.22 -8.40
C PRO A 78 16.84 5.22 -7.31
N ASP A 79 16.49 6.48 -7.54
CA ASP A 79 16.79 7.59 -6.66
C ASP A 79 15.61 7.89 -5.70
N GLY A 80 14.57 7.04 -5.71
CA GLY A 80 13.35 7.23 -4.94
C GLY A 80 12.44 8.31 -5.54
N CYS A 81 11.34 8.62 -4.86
CA CYS A 81 10.41 9.67 -5.30
C CYS A 81 10.72 11.04 -4.70
N GLY A 82 11.75 11.17 -3.84
CA GLY A 82 12.03 12.40 -3.08
C GLY A 82 12.22 13.62 -3.98
N GLU A 83 13.12 13.50 -4.96
CA GLU A 83 13.39 14.57 -5.94
C GLU A 83 12.13 14.96 -6.74
N LEU A 84 11.31 13.99 -7.12
CA LEU A 84 10.04 14.26 -7.81
C LEU A 84 9.08 15.07 -6.93
N ILE A 85 8.95 14.72 -5.65
CA ILE A 85 8.09 15.45 -4.71
C ILE A 85 8.64 16.86 -4.45
N GLU A 86 9.95 17.01 -4.28
CA GLU A 86 10.60 18.32 -4.12
C GLU A 86 10.34 19.22 -5.33
N LYS A 87 10.46 18.68 -6.55
CA LYS A 87 10.19 19.42 -7.78
C LYS A 87 8.72 19.81 -7.94
N LEU A 88 7.79 18.95 -7.53
CA LEU A 88 6.36 19.28 -7.52
C LEU A 88 6.02 20.35 -6.48
N ALA A 89 6.78 20.47 -5.40
CA ALA A 89 6.58 21.47 -4.36
C ALA A 89 7.25 22.82 -4.66
N GLU A 90 8.14 22.88 -5.66
CA GLU A 90 8.89 24.09 -6.03
C GLU A 90 7.92 25.24 -6.35
N GLY A 91 8.16 26.42 -5.75
CA GLY A 91 7.28 27.59 -5.91
C GLY A 91 5.92 27.51 -5.20
N THR A 92 5.63 26.42 -4.47
CA THR A 92 4.40 26.28 -3.68
C THR A 92 4.61 26.71 -2.23
N ASP A 93 3.65 27.43 -1.66
CA ASP A 93 3.66 27.77 -0.23
C ASP A 93 3.31 26.54 0.64
N VAL A 94 4.33 25.80 1.07
CA VAL A 94 4.18 24.61 1.92
C VAL A 94 4.53 24.92 3.37
N ARG A 95 3.57 24.66 4.28
CA ARG A 95 3.71 24.95 5.70
C ARG A 95 3.84 23.66 6.52
N PHE A 96 5.06 23.32 6.95
CA PHE A 96 5.32 22.20 7.87
C PHE A 96 4.91 22.53 9.30
N GLU A 97 4.65 21.52 10.13
CA GLU A 97 4.24 21.70 11.54
C GLU A 97 2.90 22.46 11.73
N HIS A 98 2.03 22.41 10.72
CA HIS A 98 0.67 22.98 10.74
C HIS A 98 -0.39 21.86 10.70
N GLU A 99 -0.35 20.92 11.66
CA GLU A 99 -1.35 19.85 11.73
C GLU A 99 -2.74 20.46 11.89
N VAL A 100 -3.59 20.30 10.87
CA VAL A 100 -4.97 20.78 10.87
C VAL A 100 -5.80 19.95 11.85
N ASN A 101 -6.49 20.62 12.78
CA ASN A 101 -7.39 19.95 13.73
C ASN A 101 -8.88 20.22 13.47
N SER A 102 -9.21 21.30 12.76
CA SER A 102 -10.60 21.64 12.45
C SER A 102 -10.72 22.48 11.19
N ILE A 103 -11.83 22.27 10.49
CA ILE A 103 -12.19 22.97 9.27
C ILE A 103 -13.66 23.38 9.35
N GLU A 104 -13.93 24.67 9.14
CA GLU A 104 -15.25 25.27 9.19
C GLU A 104 -15.62 25.85 7.81
N TRP A 105 -16.72 25.37 7.21
CA TRP A 105 -17.25 25.86 5.93
C TRP A 105 -18.75 26.23 6.04
N PRO A 106 -19.09 27.36 6.66
CA PRO A 106 -20.50 27.71 6.89
C PRO A 106 -21.22 27.98 5.56
N ARG A 107 -22.46 27.50 5.41
CA ARG A 107 -23.29 27.79 4.22
C ARG A 107 -23.55 29.29 4.00
N THR A 108 -23.49 30.08 5.07
CA THR A 108 -23.78 31.51 5.08
C THR A 108 -22.56 32.39 4.86
N ARG A 109 -21.34 31.83 4.89
CA ARG A 109 -20.09 32.58 4.67
C ARG A 109 -19.42 32.13 3.38
N LYS A 110 -18.76 33.06 2.68
CA LYS A 110 -18.03 32.77 1.45
C LYS A 110 -16.66 32.10 1.70
N SER A 111 -16.14 32.16 2.92
CA SER A 111 -14.81 31.66 3.28
C SER A 111 -14.84 30.44 4.19
N VAL A 112 -13.92 29.51 3.95
CA VAL A 112 -13.57 28.38 4.81
C VAL A 112 -12.51 28.84 5.81
N THR A 113 -12.64 28.40 7.07
CA THR A 113 -11.63 28.61 8.11
C THR A 113 -10.97 27.28 8.47
N VAL A 114 -9.64 27.25 8.49
CA VAL A 114 -8.83 26.10 8.90
C VAL A 114 -8.08 26.47 10.16
N THR A 115 -8.19 25.66 11.21
CA THR A 115 -7.43 25.84 12.46
C THR A 115 -6.44 24.69 12.65
N CYS A 116 -5.20 25.05 12.94
CA CYS A 116 -4.12 24.11 13.22
C CYS A 116 -3.93 23.91 14.73
N GLN A 117 -3.32 22.79 15.13
CA GLN A 117 -3.03 22.49 16.55
C GLN A 117 -2.13 23.53 17.21
N ASN A 118 -1.22 24.14 16.44
CA ASN A 118 -0.33 25.22 16.90
C ASN A 118 -1.05 26.58 17.10
N GLY A 119 -2.38 26.62 17.00
CA GLY A 119 -3.19 27.82 17.20
C GLY A 119 -3.31 28.74 15.97
N LYS A 120 -2.54 28.50 14.91
CA LYS A 120 -2.63 29.27 13.67
C LYS A 120 -3.95 29.00 12.94
N ARG A 121 -4.47 30.02 12.28
CA ARG A 121 -5.71 29.96 11.50
C ARG A 121 -5.48 30.51 10.10
N PHE A 122 -6.15 29.90 9.13
CA PHE A 122 -6.13 30.29 7.74
C PHE A 122 -7.56 30.45 7.23
N THR A 123 -7.76 31.40 6.33
CA THR A 123 -9.03 31.59 5.62
C THR A 123 -8.80 31.52 4.12
N ALA A 124 -9.73 30.89 3.40
CA ALA A 124 -9.68 30.75 1.95
C ALA A 124 -11.08 30.55 1.38
N ASP A 125 -11.28 30.76 0.07
CA ASP A 125 -12.57 30.50 -0.58
C ASP A 125 -12.88 29.00 -0.73
N LYS A 126 -11.84 28.16 -0.75
CA LYS A 126 -11.91 26.71 -0.95
C LYS A 126 -10.86 25.99 -0.08
N VAL A 127 -11.14 24.73 0.22
CA VAL A 127 -10.19 23.82 0.87
C VAL A 127 -10.15 22.49 0.10
N LEU A 128 -8.95 21.98 -0.16
CA LEU A 128 -8.72 20.65 -0.69
C LEU A 128 -8.12 19.79 0.42
N ILE A 129 -8.69 18.60 0.65
CA ILE A 129 -8.26 17.70 1.71
C ILE A 129 -7.68 16.45 1.05
N THR A 130 -6.39 16.23 1.26
CA THR A 130 -5.62 15.09 0.71
C THR A 130 -5.02 14.21 1.79
N VAL A 131 -5.53 14.29 3.03
CA VAL A 131 -5.00 13.47 4.14
C VAL A 131 -5.29 11.98 3.93
N PRO A 132 -4.45 11.08 4.47
CA PRO A 132 -4.68 9.64 4.36
C PRO A 132 -6.05 9.22 4.90
N LEU A 133 -6.65 8.19 4.31
CA LEU A 133 -7.97 7.65 4.72
C LEU A 133 -8.02 7.32 6.22
N ALA A 134 -6.96 6.71 6.77
CA ALA A 134 -6.86 6.37 8.18
C ALA A 134 -6.97 7.60 9.11
N VAL A 135 -6.52 8.79 8.67
CA VAL A 135 -6.64 10.03 9.45
C VAL A 135 -8.11 10.48 9.52
N LEU A 136 -8.84 10.34 8.41
CA LEU A 136 -10.28 10.64 8.36
C LEU A 136 -11.09 9.64 9.17
N GLN A 137 -10.79 8.34 9.08
CA GLN A 137 -11.45 7.27 9.85
C GLN A 137 -11.22 7.43 11.36
N LYS A 138 -10.06 7.94 11.79
CA LYS A 138 -9.76 8.25 13.19
C LYS A 138 -10.36 9.59 13.67
N HIS A 139 -11.11 10.28 12.82
CA HIS A 139 -11.77 11.56 13.13
C HIS A 139 -10.82 12.62 13.72
N ARG A 140 -9.57 12.68 13.23
CA ARG A 140 -8.54 13.60 13.72
C ARG A 140 -8.80 15.07 13.34
N ILE A 141 -9.62 15.30 12.32
CA ILE A 141 -10.03 16.62 11.85
C ILE A 141 -11.52 16.78 12.15
N LYS A 142 -11.88 17.83 12.89
CA LYS A 142 -13.27 18.21 13.15
C LYS A 142 -13.81 19.01 11.97
N PHE A 143 -14.95 18.59 11.44
CA PHE A 143 -15.60 19.26 10.32
C PHE A 143 -16.89 19.95 10.77
N ASN A 144 -17.03 21.24 10.45
CA ASN A 144 -18.22 22.02 10.76
C ASN A 144 -18.73 22.77 9.51
N PRO A 145 -19.90 22.41 8.95
CA PRO A 145 -20.77 21.30 9.32
C PRO A 145 -20.12 19.92 9.10
N LYS A 146 -20.68 18.88 9.75
CA LYS A 146 -20.21 17.50 9.60
C LYS A 146 -20.17 17.06 8.14
N LEU A 147 -19.27 16.12 7.82
CA LEU A 147 -19.27 15.47 6.53
C LEU A 147 -20.62 14.75 6.28
N PRO A 148 -21.14 14.72 5.04
CA PRO A 148 -22.35 14.00 4.72
C PRO A 148 -22.27 12.51 5.08
N ASP A 149 -23.38 11.93 5.53
CA ASP A 149 -23.43 10.54 5.99
C ASP A 149 -23.01 9.53 4.91
N LYS A 150 -23.26 9.84 3.62
CA LYS A 150 -22.76 9.04 2.49
C LYS A 150 -21.22 8.95 2.48
N LYS A 151 -20.51 10.04 2.80
CA LYS A 151 -19.03 10.03 2.89
C LYS A 151 -18.55 9.27 4.12
N LEU A 152 -19.20 9.47 5.27
CA LEU A 152 -18.89 8.73 6.50
C LEU A 152 -19.06 7.21 6.29
N LYS A 153 -20.15 6.81 5.63
CA LYS A 153 -20.43 5.41 5.28
C LYS A 153 -19.38 4.86 4.32
N ALA A 154 -19.00 5.60 3.27
CA ALA A 154 -17.96 5.17 2.34
C ALA A 154 -16.61 4.94 3.05
N MET A 155 -16.20 5.86 3.94
CA MET A 155 -14.97 5.70 4.72
C MET A 155 -14.99 4.46 5.62
N LYS A 156 -16.15 3.98 6.07
CA LYS A 156 -16.26 2.74 6.85
C LYS A 156 -16.01 1.48 6.03
N TYR A 157 -16.29 1.50 4.73
CA TYR A 157 -16.22 0.30 3.87
C TYR A 157 -14.92 0.16 3.08
N ILE A 158 -14.06 1.18 3.09
CA ILE A 158 -12.76 1.13 2.43
C ILE A 158 -11.69 0.88 3.50
N GLY A 159 -10.92 -0.19 3.34
CA GLY A 159 -9.81 -0.51 4.25
C GLY A 159 -8.65 0.46 4.10
N ALA A 160 -7.99 0.77 5.22
CA ALA A 160 -6.70 1.47 5.22
C ALA A 160 -5.58 0.44 5.30
N GLY A 161 -5.15 -0.06 4.13
CA GLY A 161 -4.11 -1.09 4.05
C GLY A 161 -2.79 -0.67 4.69
N LEU A 162 -2.07 -1.64 5.24
CA LEU A 162 -0.81 -1.48 5.94
C LEU A 162 0.19 -2.56 5.51
N ILE A 163 1.38 -2.11 5.13
CA ILE A 163 2.58 -2.95 4.98
C ILE A 163 3.75 -2.24 5.64
N GLU A 164 4.70 -3.01 6.13
CA GLU A 164 5.94 -2.49 6.68
C GLU A 164 7.13 -2.90 5.80
N LYS A 165 8.15 -2.05 5.76
CA LYS A 165 9.38 -2.30 5.00
C LYS A 165 10.56 -2.37 5.96
N VAL A 166 11.40 -3.38 5.76
CA VAL A 166 12.68 -3.53 6.47
C VAL A 166 13.81 -3.43 5.45
N ALA A 167 14.71 -2.48 5.66
CA ALA A 167 15.92 -2.32 4.86
C ALA A 167 17.14 -2.76 5.68
N VAL A 168 17.94 -3.67 5.14
CA VAL A 168 19.14 -4.19 5.80
C VAL A 168 20.34 -4.02 4.89
N ARG A 169 21.44 -3.48 5.44
CA ARG A 169 22.70 -3.33 4.73
C ARG A 169 23.71 -4.36 5.21
N PHE A 170 24.23 -5.16 4.28
CA PHE A 170 25.28 -6.14 4.55
C PHE A 170 26.62 -5.66 3.99
N LYS A 171 27.73 -6.11 4.60
CA LYS A 171 29.09 -5.81 4.10
C LYS A 171 29.39 -6.52 2.77
N ARG A 172 28.75 -7.67 2.51
CA ARG A 172 28.91 -8.48 1.30
C ARG A 172 27.56 -8.99 0.79
N CYS A 173 27.44 -9.18 -0.52
CA CYS A 173 26.29 -9.84 -1.14
C CYS A 173 26.40 -11.35 -0.94
N PHE A 174 25.74 -11.88 0.10
CA PHE A 174 25.77 -13.32 0.41
C PHE A 174 24.76 -14.13 -0.41
N TRP A 175 23.84 -13.47 -1.10
CA TRP A 175 22.89 -14.07 -2.05
C TRP A 175 23.44 -14.10 -3.48
N ASN A 176 24.77 -14.09 -3.65
CA ASN A 176 25.43 -14.05 -4.95
C ASN A 176 25.09 -15.25 -5.85
N SER A 177 24.76 -16.40 -5.27
CA SER A 177 24.31 -17.61 -5.98
C SER A 177 22.94 -17.45 -6.64
N LEU A 178 22.15 -16.46 -6.24
CA LEU A 178 20.84 -16.14 -6.84
C LEU A 178 20.95 -15.13 -7.98
N LEU A 179 22.12 -14.52 -8.18
CA LEU A 179 22.29 -13.52 -9.24
C LEU A 179 22.19 -14.20 -10.62
N LYS A 180 21.56 -13.50 -11.55
CA LYS A 180 21.59 -13.82 -12.99
C LYS A 180 23.04 -13.74 -13.49
N LYS A 181 23.30 -14.28 -14.69
CA LYS A 181 24.63 -14.28 -15.32
C LYS A 181 25.26 -12.89 -15.47
N ASP A 182 24.43 -11.84 -15.58
CA ASP A 182 24.84 -10.43 -15.65
C ASP A 182 25.05 -9.78 -14.27
N GLY A 183 25.04 -10.59 -13.20
CA GLY A 183 25.17 -10.15 -11.82
C GLY A 183 23.98 -9.34 -11.29
N THR A 184 22.81 -9.37 -11.95
CA THR A 184 21.56 -8.75 -11.44
C THR A 184 20.74 -9.73 -10.62
N LEU A 185 19.99 -9.18 -9.67
CA LEU A 185 18.82 -9.80 -9.08
C LEU A 185 17.87 -8.65 -8.74
N ASP A 186 16.59 -8.79 -9.06
CA ASP A 186 15.59 -7.76 -8.75
C ASP A 186 14.97 -8.07 -7.38
N TYR A 187 14.53 -9.31 -7.21
CA TYR A 187 13.99 -9.83 -5.97
C TYR A 187 14.07 -11.36 -5.93
N PHE A 188 13.90 -11.92 -4.74
CA PHE A 188 13.62 -13.33 -4.51
C PHE A 188 12.56 -13.47 -3.41
N SER A 189 11.90 -14.63 -3.35
CA SER A 189 10.80 -14.88 -2.43
C SER A 189 11.17 -15.84 -1.30
N ASN A 190 10.39 -15.78 -0.23
CA ASN A 190 10.38 -16.75 0.86
C ASN A 190 9.06 -17.53 0.83
N ALA A 191 9.11 -18.79 0.44
CA ALA A 191 7.95 -19.67 0.52
C ALA A 191 7.69 -20.03 1.99
N PRO A 192 6.52 -19.68 2.56
CA PRO A 192 6.28 -19.83 4.00
C PRO A 192 6.28 -21.30 4.41
N GLN A 193 6.61 -21.58 5.68
CA GLN A 193 6.46 -22.93 6.24
C GLN A 193 5.02 -23.19 6.71
N LYS A 194 4.33 -22.14 7.17
CA LYS A 194 2.95 -22.19 7.66
C LYS A 194 2.12 -21.07 7.06
N SER A 195 0.81 -21.30 6.91
CA SER A 195 -0.12 -20.28 6.41
C SER A 195 -0.12 -18.99 7.25
N SER A 196 0.06 -19.11 8.57
CA SER A 196 0.16 -17.97 9.49
C SER A 196 1.37 -17.06 9.22
N GLU A 197 2.40 -17.59 8.56
CA GLU A 197 3.67 -16.90 8.30
C GLU A 197 3.74 -16.33 6.88
N ARG A 198 2.70 -16.50 6.06
CA ARG A 198 2.72 -16.14 4.62
C ARG A 198 2.96 -14.66 4.30
N GLY A 199 2.77 -13.78 5.28
CA GLY A 199 3.06 -12.34 5.17
C GLY A 199 4.43 -11.94 5.74
N LEU A 200 5.17 -12.85 6.38
CA LEU A 200 6.45 -12.54 7.02
C LEU A 200 7.58 -12.63 5.99
N PHE A 201 8.08 -11.46 5.58
CA PHE A 201 9.20 -11.34 4.64
C PHE A 201 9.01 -12.21 3.38
N ASN A 202 7.80 -12.20 2.82
CA ASN A 202 7.46 -13.01 1.65
C ASN A 202 8.31 -12.64 0.41
N MET A 203 8.75 -11.38 0.33
CA MET A 203 9.54 -10.83 -0.76
C MET A 203 10.79 -10.09 -0.25
N PHE A 204 11.93 -10.33 -0.91
CA PHE A 204 13.18 -9.64 -0.69
C PHE A 204 13.61 -8.94 -1.98
N TYR A 205 13.86 -7.64 -1.93
CA TYR A 205 14.27 -6.84 -3.07
C TYR A 205 15.75 -6.50 -2.97
N ASP A 206 16.52 -6.72 -4.04
CA ASP A 206 17.95 -6.42 -4.06
C ASP A 206 18.22 -5.00 -4.55
N PHE A 207 18.74 -4.16 -3.66
CA PHE A 207 19.14 -2.78 -3.94
C PHE A 207 20.66 -2.60 -4.13
N SER A 208 21.44 -3.68 -4.16
CA SER A 208 22.92 -3.66 -4.11
C SER A 208 23.59 -2.94 -5.28
N LYS A 209 23.04 -3.02 -6.50
CA LYS A 209 23.57 -2.29 -7.67
C LYS A 209 23.53 -0.77 -7.49
N ARG A 210 22.70 -0.24 -6.58
CA ARG A 210 22.59 1.22 -6.32
C ARG A 210 23.73 1.78 -5.48
N VAL A 211 24.26 1.02 -4.54
CA VAL A 211 25.38 1.47 -3.70
C VAL A 211 26.59 1.83 -4.57
N ARG A 212 26.82 1.08 -5.66
CA ARG A 212 27.94 1.33 -6.58
C ARG A 212 27.78 2.63 -7.39
N LEU A 213 26.57 2.96 -7.86
CA LEU A 213 26.31 4.18 -8.63
C LEU A 213 26.30 5.44 -7.76
N LEU A 214 25.71 5.39 -6.56
CA LEU A 214 25.72 6.51 -5.61
C LEU A 214 27.12 6.78 -5.04
N ALA A 215 27.95 5.74 -4.85
CA ALA A 215 29.35 5.90 -4.46
C ALA A 215 30.20 6.58 -5.55
N GLN A 216 29.81 6.45 -6.83
CA GLN A 216 30.45 7.18 -7.94
C GLN A 216 29.97 8.63 -8.05
N ARG A 217 28.68 8.91 -7.74
CA ARG A 217 28.11 10.28 -7.79
C ARG A 217 28.58 11.22 -6.67
N ARG A 218 29.11 10.71 -5.54
CA ARG A 218 29.68 11.54 -4.45
C ARG A 218 31.04 12.19 -4.76
N LYS A 219 31.51 12.15 -6.01
CA LYS A 219 32.74 12.82 -6.49
C LYS A 219 32.47 14.07 -7.34
N ILE A 220 31.29 14.69 -7.24
CA ILE A 220 31.09 16.01 -7.84
C ILE A 220 31.41 17.04 -6.75
N LEU A 221 32.60 17.64 -6.87
CA LEU A 221 32.92 18.91 -6.22
C LEU A 221 31.93 19.95 -6.73
N THR A 222 31.05 20.42 -5.88
CA THR A 222 30.42 21.73 -6.09
C THR A 222 31.34 22.75 -5.44
N ILE A 223 31.97 23.58 -6.27
CA ILE A 223 32.55 24.86 -5.85
C ILE A 223 31.41 25.83 -5.51
#